data_AF-W1F7P2-F1
#
_entry.id   AF-W1F7P2-F1
#
_cell.length_a   1.000
_cell.length_b   1.000
_cell.length_c   1.000
_cell.angle_alpha   90.00
_cell.angle_beta   90.00
_cell.angle_gamma   90.00
#
_symmetry.space_group_name_H-M   'P 1'
#
loop_
_entity.id
_entity.type
_entity.pdbx_description
1 polymer ?
#
loop_
_entity_poly.entity_id
_entity_poly.type
_entity_poly.pdbx_seq_one_letter_code
_entity_poly.pdbx_strand_id
1 'polypeptide(L)'
;MRKTVAFGFVGTVLDYAGRGSQRWSKWRPTLCLCQQESLVIDRLELLHDTRSRSLFETLKRDIASVSPETEVVGVEIELHNPWDFEEVYACLHDFARGYEFQPEKEDYLIHITTGTHVAQICWFLLAEARYLPARLIQSSPPRKKEQPRGAGEVTIIDLDLSRYNAIASRFAEERQQTLDFLKSGIATRNPHFNRMIEQIEKSGDQIPRADSA
;
A
#
# COMPACT_ATOMS: atom_id res chain seq x y z
N MET A 1 -20.25 4.88 -8.96
CA MET A 1 -18.90 5.09 -8.39
C MET A 1 -18.41 3.75 -7.86
N ARG A 2 -17.12 3.45 -8.00
CA ARG A 2 -16.51 2.31 -7.31
C ARG A 2 -16.43 2.62 -5.82
N LYS A 3 -16.52 1.58 -4.98
CA LYS A 3 -16.38 1.71 -3.53
C LYS A 3 -14.90 1.80 -3.16
N THR A 4 -14.53 2.68 -2.25
CA THR A 4 -13.16 2.75 -1.75
C THR A 4 -13.00 1.81 -0.57
N VAL A 5 -12.09 0.83 -0.68
CA VAL A 5 -11.78 -0.12 0.38
C VAL A 5 -10.35 0.12 0.85
N ALA A 6 -10.16 0.36 2.14
CA ALA A 6 -8.86 0.57 2.74
C ALA A 6 -8.48 -0.59 3.66
N PHE A 7 -7.22 -1.02 3.60
CA PHE A 7 -6.61 -1.98 4.52
C PHE A 7 -5.60 -1.26 5.41
N GLY A 8 -5.45 -1.66 6.66
CA GLY A 8 -4.40 -1.10 7.52
C GLY A 8 -4.25 -1.89 8.81
N PHE A 9 -3.18 -1.64 9.54
CA PHE A 9 -3.04 -2.19 10.88
C PHE A 9 -3.72 -1.32 11.92
N VAL A 10 -4.22 -1.90 13.00
CA VAL A 10 -4.57 -1.12 14.20
C VAL A 10 -3.33 -0.41 14.74
N GLY A 11 -3.38 0.92 14.86
CA GLY A 11 -2.27 1.72 15.38
C GLY A 11 -2.14 1.68 16.89
N THR A 12 -1.51 0.63 17.44
CA THR A 12 -1.38 0.39 18.90
C THR A 12 -0.76 1.53 19.71
N VAL A 13 0.00 2.43 19.05
CA VAL A 13 0.59 3.62 19.68
C VAL A 13 -0.28 4.87 19.46
N LEU A 14 -0.42 5.29 18.19
CA LEU A 14 -1.06 6.57 17.86
C LEU A 14 -2.59 6.51 17.93
N ASP A 15 -3.21 5.41 17.54
CA ASP A 15 -4.68 5.27 17.59
C ASP A 15 -5.20 4.95 18.99
N TYR A 16 -4.37 4.42 19.90
CA TYR A 16 -4.75 4.23 21.29
C TYR A 16 -5.07 5.57 21.94
N ALA A 17 -4.19 6.57 21.78
CA ALA A 17 -4.35 7.96 22.22
C ALA A 17 -4.71 8.19 23.72
N GLY A 18 -4.88 7.15 24.54
CA GLY A 18 -5.30 7.21 25.94
C GLY A 18 -6.76 6.76 26.15
N ARG A 19 -7.18 6.69 27.42
CA ARG A 19 -8.56 6.26 27.76
C ARG A 19 -9.53 7.44 27.81
N GLY A 20 -10.81 7.17 27.57
CA GLY A 20 -11.88 8.15 27.73
C GLY A 20 -11.80 9.29 26.72
N SER A 21 -12.40 10.43 27.04
CA SER A 21 -12.54 11.57 26.11
C SER A 21 -11.22 12.20 25.67
N GLN A 22 -10.14 12.01 26.43
CA GLN A 22 -8.81 12.55 26.10
C GLN A 22 -8.25 12.04 24.77
N ARG A 23 -8.71 10.87 24.27
CA ARG A 23 -8.26 10.36 22.98
C ARG A 23 -8.62 11.28 21.81
N TRP A 24 -9.71 12.05 21.94
CA TRP A 24 -10.16 13.02 20.94
C TRP A 24 -9.31 14.28 20.85
N SER A 25 -8.41 14.51 21.82
CA SER A 25 -7.46 15.63 21.77
C SER A 25 -6.12 15.26 21.13
N LYS A 26 -5.95 14.02 20.67
CA LYS A 26 -4.74 13.57 19.98
C LYS A 26 -5.05 13.19 18.55
N TRP A 27 -4.09 13.41 17.67
CA TRP A 27 -4.17 12.94 16.30
C TRP A 27 -4.04 11.43 16.23
N ARG A 28 -4.93 10.80 15.45
CA ARG A 28 -5.07 9.35 15.32
C ARG A 28 -5.09 9.00 13.83
N PRO A 29 -4.07 8.30 13.30
CA PRO A 29 -3.92 8.04 11.86
C PRO A 29 -5.13 7.36 11.21
N THR A 30 -5.68 6.32 11.84
CA THR A 30 -6.77 5.53 11.26
C THR A 30 -8.08 6.33 11.28
N LEU A 31 -8.29 7.13 12.34
CA LEU A 31 -9.43 8.03 12.41
C LEU A 31 -9.32 9.17 11.39
N CYS A 32 -8.12 9.74 11.24
CA CYS A 32 -7.79 10.77 10.25
C CYS A 32 -8.20 10.33 8.84
N LEU A 33 -7.89 9.08 8.47
CA LEU A 33 -8.24 8.51 7.18
C LEU A 33 -9.76 8.57 6.91
N CYS A 34 -10.59 8.30 7.91
CA CYS A 34 -12.05 8.30 7.78
C CYS A 34 -12.68 9.69 7.98
N GLN A 35 -11.90 10.71 8.32
CA GLN A 35 -12.36 12.09 8.51
C GLN A 35 -12.18 12.97 7.26
N GLN A 36 -11.67 12.41 6.17
CA GLN A 36 -11.36 13.18 4.97
C GLN A 36 -12.61 13.47 4.15
N GLU A 37 -12.92 14.75 3.95
CA GLU A 37 -14.09 15.16 3.15
C GLU A 37 -13.94 14.81 1.65
N SER A 38 -12.70 14.82 1.15
CA SER A 38 -12.37 14.56 -0.26
C SER A 38 -12.16 13.08 -0.59
N LEU A 39 -12.18 12.20 0.42
CA LEU A 39 -11.97 10.76 0.26
C LEU A 39 -12.86 10.01 1.25
N VAL A 40 -14.00 9.52 0.74
CA VAL A 40 -14.88 8.63 1.51
C VAL A 40 -14.34 7.21 1.44
N ILE A 41 -14.14 6.60 2.61
CA ILE A 41 -13.81 5.17 2.73
C ILE A 41 -15.12 4.41 2.93
N ASP A 42 -15.52 3.57 1.98
CA ASP A 42 -16.74 2.77 2.10
C ASP A 42 -16.55 1.58 3.04
N ARG A 43 -15.36 0.94 2.99
CA ARG A 43 -14.98 -0.16 3.88
C ARG A 43 -13.54 0.00 4.36
N LEU A 44 -13.34 -0.11 5.66
CA LEU A 44 -12.03 -0.14 6.30
C LEU A 44 -11.81 -1.48 6.98
N GLU A 45 -10.79 -2.20 6.52
CA GLU A 45 -10.39 -3.49 7.07
C GLU A 45 -9.12 -3.31 7.91
N LEU A 46 -9.26 -3.57 9.22
CA LEU A 46 -8.21 -3.36 10.19
C LEU A 46 -7.63 -4.68 10.66
N LEU A 47 -6.36 -4.91 10.31
CA LEU A 47 -5.58 -6.04 10.75
C LEU A 47 -5.15 -5.83 12.21
N HIS A 48 -5.40 -6.83 13.05
CA HIS A 48 -5.02 -6.80 14.45
C HIS A 48 -4.85 -8.20 15.05
N ASP A 49 -4.05 -8.30 16.11
CA ASP A 49 -3.95 -9.52 16.91
C ASP A 49 -5.07 -9.59 17.96
N THR A 50 -5.17 -10.73 18.63
CA THR A 50 -6.13 -10.92 19.73
C THR A 50 -5.95 -9.87 20.85
N ARG A 51 -4.70 -9.45 21.12
CA ARG A 51 -4.36 -8.49 22.19
C ARG A 51 -4.91 -7.09 21.89
N SER A 52 -5.00 -6.73 20.62
CA SER A 52 -5.45 -5.42 20.13
C SER A 52 -6.95 -5.35 19.85
N ARG A 53 -7.71 -6.44 20.04
CA ARG A 53 -9.17 -6.48 19.82
C ARG A 53 -9.92 -5.35 20.52
N SER A 54 -9.57 -5.06 21.79
CA SER A 54 -10.24 -3.98 22.54
C SER A 54 -10.01 -2.59 21.94
N LEU A 55 -8.83 -2.37 21.34
CA LEU A 55 -8.50 -1.15 20.63
C LEU A 55 -9.23 -1.08 19.29
N PHE A 56 -9.30 -2.19 18.54
CA PHE A 56 -10.11 -2.29 17.33
C PHE A 56 -11.57 -1.90 17.59
N GLU A 57 -12.22 -2.47 18.61
CA GLU A 57 -13.62 -2.15 18.94
C GLU A 57 -13.82 -0.69 19.38
N THR A 58 -12.78 -0.07 19.93
CA THR A 58 -12.80 1.36 20.26
C THR A 58 -12.67 2.21 18.99
N LEU A 59 -11.75 1.85 18.09
CA LEU A 59 -11.59 2.50 16.79
C LEU A 59 -12.86 2.41 15.96
N LYS A 60 -13.47 1.22 15.85
CA LYS A 60 -14.73 1.00 15.13
C LYS A 60 -15.85 1.93 15.62
N ARG A 61 -16.02 2.05 16.94
CA ARG A 61 -17.02 2.97 17.54
C ARG A 61 -16.69 4.43 17.28
N ASP A 62 -15.42 4.82 17.39
CA ASP A 62 -15.02 6.20 17.17
C ASP A 62 -15.18 6.59 15.68
N ILE A 63 -14.83 5.69 14.75
CA ILE A 63 -15.02 5.90 13.30
C ILE A 63 -16.49 6.05 12.98
N ALA A 64 -17.37 5.19 13.51
CA ALA A 64 -18.81 5.29 13.28
C ALA A 64 -19.42 6.63 13.75
N SER A 65 -18.76 7.36 14.65
CA SER A 65 -19.20 8.69 15.08
C SER A 65 -18.76 9.84 14.16
N VAL A 66 -17.75 9.63 13.31
CA VAL A 66 -17.20 10.67 12.41
C VAL A 66 -17.44 10.36 10.93
N SER A 67 -17.57 9.09 10.57
CA SER A 67 -18.00 8.59 9.26
C SER A 67 -18.94 7.40 9.47
N PRO A 68 -20.24 7.67 9.73
CA PRO A 68 -21.25 6.64 9.95
C PRO A 68 -21.45 5.69 8.77
N GLU A 69 -21.09 6.13 7.57
CA GLU A 69 -21.17 5.37 6.31
C GLU A 69 -20.02 4.38 6.12
N THR A 70 -18.89 4.54 6.83
CA THR A 70 -17.75 3.63 6.72
C THR A 70 -18.06 2.29 7.41
N GLU A 71 -18.04 1.19 6.66
CA GLU A 71 -18.05 -0.15 7.22
C GLU A 71 -16.67 -0.51 7.79
N VAL A 72 -16.56 -0.75 9.10
CA VAL A 72 -15.28 -1.16 9.73
C VAL A 72 -15.30 -2.66 10.05
N VAL A 73 -14.38 -3.40 9.42
CA VAL A 73 -14.22 -4.86 9.56
C VAL A 73 -12.89 -5.16 10.24
N GLY A 74 -12.89 -6.12 11.17
CA GLY A 74 -11.67 -6.59 11.83
C GLY A 74 -11.14 -7.81 11.11
N VAL A 75 -9.83 -7.80 10.83
CA VAL A 75 -9.11 -8.94 10.25
C VAL A 75 -8.14 -9.44 11.31
N GLU A 76 -8.49 -10.55 11.94
CA GLU A 76 -7.62 -11.14 12.97
C GLU A 76 -6.44 -11.85 12.32
N ILE A 77 -5.23 -11.38 12.62
CA ILE A 77 -3.97 -12.00 12.24
C ILE A 77 -3.10 -12.20 13.47
N GLU A 78 -2.38 -13.30 13.54
CA GLU A 78 -1.46 -13.59 14.64
C GLU A 78 -0.02 -13.49 14.13
N LEU A 79 0.73 -12.54 14.69
CA LEU A 79 2.15 -12.34 14.45
C LEU A 79 2.89 -12.54 15.78
N HIS A 80 3.68 -13.60 15.89
CA HIS A 80 4.49 -13.88 17.07
C HIS A 80 5.58 -12.82 17.23
N ASN A 81 6.27 -12.49 16.15
CA ASN A 81 7.24 -11.41 16.07
C ASN A 81 6.86 -10.43 14.94
N PRO A 82 6.16 -9.32 15.24
CA PRO A 82 5.76 -8.33 14.23
C PRO A 82 6.94 -7.49 13.66
N TRP A 83 8.17 -7.83 14.07
CA TRP A 83 9.42 -7.27 13.56
C TRP A 83 10.25 -8.29 12.77
N ASP A 84 9.79 -9.54 12.68
CA ASP A 84 10.38 -10.55 11.80
C ASP A 84 9.85 -10.36 10.38
N PHE A 85 10.75 -10.24 9.42
CA PHE A 85 10.37 -9.91 8.05
C PHE A 85 9.69 -11.09 7.34
N GLU A 86 10.18 -12.32 7.57
CA GLU A 86 9.66 -13.52 6.93
C GLU A 86 8.25 -13.81 7.43
N GLU A 87 8.04 -13.77 8.75
CA GLU A 87 6.73 -13.99 9.36
C GLU A 87 5.70 -12.94 8.89
N VAL A 88 6.07 -11.65 8.94
CA VAL A 88 5.17 -10.57 8.54
C VAL A 88 4.87 -10.63 7.05
N TYR A 89 5.88 -10.86 6.21
CA TYR A 89 5.68 -10.97 4.76
C TYR A 89 4.78 -12.16 4.42
N ALA A 90 5.04 -13.34 4.97
CA ALA A 90 4.24 -14.54 4.73
C ALA A 90 2.78 -14.32 5.15
N CYS A 91 2.55 -13.78 6.35
CA CYS A 91 1.20 -13.50 6.84
C CYS A 91 0.43 -12.51 5.93
N LEU A 92 1.07 -11.41 5.51
CA LEU A 92 0.41 -10.42 4.65
C LEU A 92 0.23 -10.92 3.21
N HIS A 93 1.16 -11.74 2.72
CA HIS A 93 1.06 -12.40 1.44
C HIS A 93 -0.12 -13.39 1.43
N ASP A 94 -0.26 -14.21 2.47
CA ASP A 94 -1.38 -15.15 2.62
C ASP A 94 -2.72 -14.42 2.72
N PHE A 95 -2.76 -13.30 3.46
CA PHE A 95 -3.92 -12.40 3.48
C PHE A 95 -4.27 -11.91 2.07
N ALA A 96 -3.31 -11.36 1.33
CA ALA A 96 -3.55 -10.83 -0.02
C ALA A 96 -4.01 -11.95 -0.99
N ARG A 97 -3.43 -13.14 -0.90
CA ARG A 97 -3.80 -14.29 -1.74
C ARG A 97 -5.18 -14.86 -1.41
N GLY A 98 -5.58 -14.80 -0.14
CA GLY A 98 -6.89 -15.26 0.33
C GLY A 98 -8.01 -14.24 0.12
N TYR A 99 -7.70 -13.00 -0.22
CA TYR A 99 -8.67 -11.92 -0.37
C TYR A 99 -9.31 -11.89 -1.76
N GLU A 100 -10.64 -11.80 -1.81
CA GLU A 100 -11.40 -11.74 -3.07
C GLU A 100 -11.50 -10.29 -3.59
N PHE A 101 -10.45 -9.83 -4.26
CA PHE A 101 -10.45 -8.49 -4.87
C PHE A 101 -11.43 -8.40 -6.06
N GLN A 102 -12.21 -7.33 -6.09
CA GLN A 102 -13.16 -6.94 -7.14
C GLN A 102 -12.75 -5.59 -7.76
N PRO A 103 -11.61 -5.51 -8.48
CA PRO A 103 -11.05 -4.24 -8.99
C PRO A 103 -11.97 -3.50 -9.97
N GLU A 104 -12.98 -4.18 -10.53
CA GLU A 104 -14.00 -3.54 -11.37
C GLU A 104 -15.04 -2.74 -10.58
N LYS A 105 -15.21 -3.06 -9.30
CA LYS A 105 -16.24 -2.49 -8.41
C LYS A 105 -15.65 -1.70 -7.25
N GLU A 106 -14.41 -2.00 -6.86
CA GLU A 106 -13.76 -1.47 -5.67
C GLU A 106 -12.39 -0.88 -6.02
N ASP A 107 -12.06 0.27 -5.43
CA ASP A 107 -10.75 0.90 -5.48
C ASP A 107 -10.03 0.64 -4.14
N TYR A 108 -8.85 0.03 -4.19
CA TYR A 108 -8.14 -0.41 -2.99
C TYR A 108 -7.03 0.53 -2.55
N LEU A 109 -6.95 0.76 -1.24
CA LEU A 109 -5.91 1.55 -0.58
C LEU A 109 -5.27 0.74 0.56
N ILE A 110 -3.95 0.85 0.72
CA ILE A 110 -3.23 0.28 1.88
C ILE A 110 -2.74 1.44 2.74
N HIS A 111 -3.27 1.57 3.94
CA HIS A 111 -2.86 2.57 4.91
C HIS A 111 -1.55 2.17 5.58
N ILE A 112 -0.48 2.88 5.23
CA ILE A 112 0.90 2.58 5.66
C ILE A 112 1.38 3.46 6.82
N THR A 113 0.47 4.16 7.51
CA THR A 113 0.88 5.02 8.65
C THR A 113 0.93 4.24 9.96
N THR A 114 0.12 3.20 10.09
CA THR A 114 0.04 2.32 11.27
C THR A 114 0.73 0.98 10.99
N GLY A 115 0.87 0.15 12.03
CA GLY A 115 1.68 -1.06 11.97
C GLY A 115 3.16 -0.79 12.24
N THR A 116 3.95 -1.86 12.31
CA THR A 116 5.41 -1.75 12.44
C THR A 116 6.01 -1.25 11.13
N HIS A 117 7.22 -0.69 11.17
CA HIS A 117 7.94 -0.36 9.95
C HIS A 117 8.19 -1.58 9.07
N VAL A 118 8.33 -2.78 9.66
CA VAL A 118 8.42 -4.05 8.91
C VAL A 118 7.14 -4.29 8.13
N ALA A 119 5.97 -4.18 8.77
CA ALA A 119 4.68 -4.30 8.09
C ALA A 119 4.49 -3.27 6.97
N GLN A 120 4.93 -2.02 7.17
CA GLN A 120 4.90 -0.97 6.14
C GLN A 120 5.73 -1.36 4.91
N ILE A 121 6.95 -1.88 5.13
CA ILE A 121 7.82 -2.36 4.05
C ILE A 121 7.20 -3.58 3.35
N CYS A 122 6.67 -4.54 4.10
CA CYS A 122 6.02 -5.72 3.51
C CYS A 122 4.80 -5.31 2.66
N TRP A 123 3.98 -4.36 3.11
CA TRP A 123 2.89 -3.82 2.31
C TRP A 123 3.37 -3.17 1.02
N PHE A 124 4.43 -2.38 1.11
CA PHE A 124 5.06 -1.77 -0.06
C PHE A 124 5.50 -2.85 -1.07
N LEU A 125 6.22 -3.88 -0.61
CA LEU A 125 6.69 -4.97 -1.48
C LEU A 125 5.55 -5.74 -2.13
N LEU A 126 4.48 -6.04 -1.38
CA LEU A 126 3.33 -6.77 -1.93
C LEU A 126 2.55 -5.95 -2.95
N ALA A 127 2.39 -4.64 -2.71
CA ALA A 127 1.75 -3.73 -3.66
C ALA A 127 2.61 -3.52 -4.91
N GLU A 128 3.93 -3.36 -4.76
CA GLU A 128 4.88 -3.22 -5.88
C GLU A 128 4.90 -4.47 -6.77
N ALA A 129 4.95 -5.65 -6.15
CA ALA A 129 4.90 -6.93 -6.85
C ALA A 129 3.48 -7.29 -7.36
N ARG A 130 2.51 -6.38 -7.22
CA ARG A 130 1.11 -6.51 -7.70
C ARG A 130 0.38 -7.73 -7.15
N TYR A 131 0.69 -8.17 -5.93
CA TYR A 131 -0.08 -9.21 -5.24
C TYR A 131 -1.48 -8.75 -4.84
N LEU A 132 -1.69 -7.44 -4.74
CA LEU A 132 -2.99 -6.82 -4.54
C LEU A 132 -3.12 -5.55 -5.38
N PRO A 133 -4.30 -5.28 -5.97
CA PRO A 133 -4.53 -4.14 -6.88
C PRO A 133 -4.78 -2.85 -6.10
N ALA A 134 -3.84 -2.46 -5.23
CA ALA A 134 -4.01 -1.34 -4.30
C ALA A 134 -2.90 -0.28 -4.44
N ARG A 135 -3.27 0.98 -4.20
CA ARG A 135 -2.32 2.08 -3.99
C ARG A 135 -2.03 2.23 -2.50
N LEU A 136 -0.93 2.89 -2.14
CA LEU A 136 -0.67 3.19 -0.73
C LEU A 136 -1.35 4.50 -0.34
N ILE A 137 -1.73 4.63 0.92
CA ILE A 137 -2.21 5.87 1.50
C ILE A 137 -1.51 6.14 2.82
N GLN A 138 -1.05 7.37 3.00
CA GLN A 138 -0.39 7.82 4.21
C GLN A 138 -1.15 9.00 4.80
N SER A 139 -1.44 8.94 6.09
CA SER A 139 -1.99 10.05 6.86
C SER A 139 -0.89 10.77 7.63
N SER A 140 -0.97 12.09 7.72
CA SER A 140 -0.05 12.92 8.52
C SER A 140 -0.81 13.85 9.47
N PRO A 141 -0.23 14.18 10.64
CA PRO A 141 -0.88 15.08 11.58
C PRO A 141 -1.07 16.48 10.96
N PRO A 142 -2.04 17.26 11.44
CA PRO A 142 -2.20 18.65 11.01
C PRO A 142 -0.90 19.45 11.26
N ARG A 143 -0.57 20.35 10.34
CA ARG A 143 0.62 21.20 10.47
C ARG A 143 0.43 22.09 11.71
N LYS A 144 1.48 22.27 12.53
CA LYS A 144 1.42 23.01 13.82
C LYS A 144 0.78 24.42 13.79
N LYS A 145 0.65 25.04 12.60
CA LYS A 145 0.01 26.36 12.41
C LYS A 145 -1.48 26.27 12.09
N GLU A 146 -1.94 25.13 11.59
CA GLU A 146 -3.34 24.82 11.37
C GLU A 146 -3.90 24.21 12.66
N GLN A 147 -5.19 24.41 12.88
CA GLN A 147 -5.87 24.20 14.15
C GLN A 147 -5.41 22.91 14.87
N PRO A 148 -5.14 22.93 16.19
CA PRO A 148 -4.68 21.76 16.95
C PRO A 148 -5.66 20.57 16.96
N ARG A 149 -6.79 20.67 16.26
CA ARG A 149 -7.90 19.72 16.19
C ARG A 149 -8.26 19.30 14.76
N GLY A 150 -7.49 19.68 13.74
CA GLY A 150 -7.73 19.22 12.37
C GLY A 150 -7.52 17.71 12.22
N ALA A 151 -8.28 17.06 11.32
CA ALA A 151 -8.15 15.63 11.04
C ALA A 151 -6.72 15.24 10.62
N GLY A 152 -6.00 16.16 9.97
CA GLY A 152 -4.72 15.90 9.32
C GLY A 152 -4.89 15.82 7.81
N GLU A 153 -3.82 15.46 7.11
CA GLU A 153 -3.81 15.30 5.65
C GLU A 153 -3.65 13.83 5.29
N VAL A 154 -4.16 13.43 4.11
CA VAL A 154 -3.85 12.14 3.50
C VAL A 154 -3.16 12.32 2.15
N THR A 155 -2.21 11.45 1.85
CA THR A 155 -1.50 11.38 0.58
C THR A 155 -1.66 9.99 0.00
N ILE A 156 -2.22 9.89 -1.20
CA ILE A 156 -2.24 8.63 -1.96
C ILE A 156 -0.94 8.54 -2.77
N ILE A 157 -0.29 7.39 -2.67
CA ILE A 157 0.96 7.06 -3.35
C ILE A 157 0.66 5.93 -4.32
N ASP A 158 0.75 6.24 -5.61
CA ASP A 158 0.68 5.24 -6.66
C ASP A 158 2.08 4.66 -6.89
N LEU A 159 2.20 3.33 -6.93
CA LEU A 159 3.49 2.68 -7.17
C LEU A 159 3.76 2.48 -8.67
N ASP A 160 2.80 2.79 -9.54
CA ASP A 160 3.03 2.75 -10.98
C ASP A 160 4.01 3.85 -11.44
N LEU A 161 5.26 3.43 -11.69
CA LEU A 161 6.35 4.30 -12.14
C LEU A 161 6.05 5.03 -13.46
N SER A 162 5.14 4.53 -14.29
CA SER A 162 4.74 5.20 -15.54
C SER A 162 4.15 6.58 -15.29
N ARG A 163 3.67 6.84 -14.07
CA ARG A 163 3.10 8.13 -13.66
C ARG A 163 4.15 9.13 -13.18
N TYR A 164 5.41 8.70 -12.99
CA TYR A 164 6.50 9.51 -12.45
C TYR A 164 7.62 9.71 -13.46
N ASN A 165 7.41 10.66 -14.39
CA ASN A 165 8.33 10.96 -15.50
C ASN A 165 9.80 11.14 -15.06
N ALA A 166 10.06 11.85 -13.96
CA ALA A 166 11.43 12.11 -13.51
C ALA A 166 12.16 10.85 -13.03
N ILE A 167 11.45 9.91 -12.39
CA ILE A 167 12.02 8.66 -11.90
C ILE A 167 12.17 7.68 -13.07
N ALA A 168 11.13 7.58 -13.91
CA ALA A 168 11.15 6.74 -15.11
C ALA A 168 12.30 7.13 -16.07
N SER A 169 12.55 8.43 -16.27
CA SER A 169 13.67 8.89 -17.09
C SER A 169 15.03 8.48 -16.51
N ARG A 170 15.22 8.57 -15.19
CA ARG A 170 16.47 8.12 -14.54
C ARG A 170 16.69 6.61 -14.71
N PHE A 171 15.65 5.80 -14.55
CA PHE A 171 15.75 4.36 -14.80
C PHE A 171 16.00 4.03 -16.27
N ALA A 172 15.42 4.79 -17.20
CA ALA A 172 15.68 4.62 -18.63
C ALA A 172 17.16 4.95 -18.96
N GLU A 173 17.70 6.02 -18.38
CA GLU A 173 19.11 6.38 -18.51
C GLU A 173 20.04 5.31 -17.91
N GLU A 174 19.76 4.80 -16.69
CA GLU A 174 20.55 3.72 -16.08
C GLU A 174 20.47 2.40 -16.86
N ARG A 175 19.28 2.06 -17.39
CA ARG A 175 19.09 0.88 -18.24
C ARG A 175 19.87 1.02 -19.54
N GLN A 176 19.85 2.21 -20.16
CA GLN A 176 20.64 2.50 -21.34
C GLN A 176 22.14 2.39 -21.06
N GLN A 177 22.63 2.95 -19.96
CA GLN A 177 24.03 2.83 -19.53
C GLN A 177 24.43 1.38 -19.25
N THR A 178 23.56 0.59 -18.63
CA THR A 178 23.78 -0.84 -18.37
C THR A 178 23.81 -1.64 -19.68
N LEU A 179 22.92 -1.34 -20.62
CA LEU A 179 22.92 -1.95 -21.95
C LEU A 179 24.19 -1.59 -22.73
N ASP A 180 24.62 -0.34 -22.68
CA ASP A 180 25.85 0.13 -23.33
C ASP A 180 27.10 -0.51 -22.69
N PHE A 181 27.07 -0.73 -21.36
CA PHE A 181 28.10 -1.50 -20.65
C PHE A 181 28.12 -2.98 -21.09
N LEU A 182 26.97 -3.67 -21.14
CA LEU A 182 26.88 -5.05 -21.61
C LEU A 182 27.29 -5.18 -23.09
N LYS A 183 26.89 -4.23 -23.94
CA LYS A 183 27.27 -4.15 -25.35
C LYS A 183 28.77 -3.89 -25.51
N SER A 184 29.37 -3.03 -24.70
CA SER A 184 30.82 -2.81 -24.72
C SER A 184 31.62 -4.03 -24.23
N GLY A 185 31.05 -4.85 -23.34
CA GLY A 185 31.59 -6.16 -22.94
C GLY A 185 31.47 -7.25 -24.02
N ILE A 186 30.49 -7.15 -24.92
CA ILE A 186 30.23 -8.12 -26.02
C ILE A 186 30.80 -7.63 -27.37
N ALA A 187 31.11 -6.34 -27.51
CA ALA A 187 31.58 -5.71 -28.75
C ALA A 187 32.95 -6.23 -29.25
N THR A 188 33.62 -7.10 -28.49
CA THR A 188 34.78 -7.83 -28.97
C THR A 188 34.46 -9.31 -29.20
N ARG A 189 34.02 -9.61 -30.43
CA ARG A 189 34.38 -10.80 -31.25
C ARG A 189 33.35 -11.93 -31.50
N ASN A 190 32.03 -11.70 -31.60
CA ASN A 190 31.21 -12.69 -32.35
C ASN A 190 29.90 -12.19 -33.01
N PRO A 191 29.85 -12.07 -34.36
CA PRO A 191 28.64 -11.69 -35.11
C PRO A 191 27.46 -12.69 -35.03
N HIS A 192 27.71 -13.92 -34.59
CA HIS A 192 26.66 -14.92 -34.38
C HIS A 192 25.90 -14.68 -33.06
N PHE A 193 26.58 -14.17 -32.04
CA PHE A 193 25.99 -13.89 -30.73
C PHE A 193 25.07 -12.65 -30.76
N ASN A 194 25.46 -11.61 -31.50
CA ASN A 194 24.62 -10.40 -31.67
C ASN A 194 23.28 -10.72 -32.36
N ARG A 195 23.28 -11.63 -33.34
CA ARG A 195 22.05 -12.09 -34.01
C ARG A 195 21.14 -12.92 -33.10
N MET A 196 21.72 -13.66 -32.15
CA MET A 196 20.95 -14.42 -31.16
C MET A 196 20.26 -13.50 -30.14
N ILE A 197 20.94 -12.43 -29.70
CA ILE A 197 20.36 -11.40 -28.82
C ILE A 197 19.19 -10.67 -29.52
N GLU A 198 19.34 -10.29 -30.80
CA GLU A 198 18.25 -9.68 -31.59
C GLU A 198 17.03 -10.62 -31.77
N GLN A 199 17.24 -11.93 -31.84
CA GLN A 199 16.14 -12.91 -31.94
C GLN A 199 15.43 -13.15 -30.60
N ILE A 200 16.15 -13.05 -29.48
CA ILE A 200 15.55 -13.11 -28.14
C ILE A 200 14.70 -11.85 -27.88
N GLU A 201 15.17 -10.66 -28.31
CA GLU A 201 14.38 -9.42 -28.26
C GLU A 201 13.07 -9.53 -29.06
N LYS A 202 13.09 -10.12 -30.27
CA LYS A 202 11.86 -10.33 -31.07
C LYS A 202 10.85 -11.31 -30.44
N SER A 203 11.30 -12.21 -29.57
CA SER A 203 10.44 -13.22 -28.95
C SER A 203 9.85 -12.74 -27.61
N GLY A 204 10.50 -11.79 -26.94
CA GLY A 204 9.99 -11.15 -25.71
C GLY A 204 8.88 -10.12 -25.96
N ASP A 205 8.79 -9.58 -27.19
CA ASP A 205 7.82 -8.55 -27.59
C ASP A 205 6.54 -9.13 -28.21
N GLN A 206 6.39 -10.46 -28.23
CA GLN A 206 5.18 -11.17 -28.68
C GLN A 206 4.59 -12.04 -27.56
N ILE A 207 4.12 -11.40 -26.49
CA ILE A 207 3.02 -11.97 -25.69
C ILE A 207 1.74 -11.38 -26.28
N PRO A 208 0.85 -12.18 -26.89
CA PRO A 208 -0.37 -11.67 -27.49
C PRO A 208 -1.25 -11.03 -26.40
N ARG A 209 -1.67 -9.79 -26.65
CA ARG A 209 -2.84 -9.21 -25.98
C ARG A 209 -4.01 -10.14 -26.25
N ALA A 210 -4.55 -10.75 -25.20
CA ALA A 210 -5.84 -11.40 -25.27
C ALA A 210 -6.90 -10.31 -25.41
N ASP A 211 -7.35 -10.11 -26.64
CA ASP A 211 -8.57 -9.36 -26.94
C ASP A 211 -9.80 -10.13 -26.44
N SER A 212 -10.69 -9.36 -25.84
CA SER A 212 -12.12 -9.56 -25.58
C SER A 212 -12.84 -10.71 -26.31
N ALA A 213 -13.55 -11.53 -25.52
CA ALA A 213 -14.90 -12.02 -25.81
C ALA A 213 -15.72 -12.03 -24.51
#